data_AF-A0A4Y8JSH4-F1
#
_entry.id   AF-A0A4Y8JSH4-F1
#
_cell.length_a   1.000
_cell.length_b   1.000
_cell.length_c   1.000
_cell.angle_alpha   90.00
_cell.angle_beta   90.00
_cell.angle_gamma   90.00
#
_symmetry.space_group_name_H-M   'P 1'
#
loop_
_entity.id
_entity.type
_entity.pdbx_description
1 polymer ?
#
loop_
_entity_poly.entity_id
_entity_poly.type
_entity_poly.pdbx_seq_one_letter_code
_entity_poly.pdbx_strand_id
1 'polypeptide(L)' 'MDERLRLVPKVGGGSEFRIKETDLADMGPEKLAAELAARGFSPEDLGPAKPQPHKKQWIIPVRKGGDE' A
#
# COMPACT_ATOMS: atom_id res chain seq x y z
N MET A 1 2.26 5.41 16.02
CA MET A 1 1.62 4.74 14.86
C MET A 1 1.78 5.70 13.69
N ASP A 2 2.64 5.38 12.73
CA ASP A 2 2.88 6.26 11.58
C ASP A 2 1.68 6.20 10.62
N GLU A 3 0.91 7.29 10.56
CA GLU A 3 -0.28 7.45 9.70
C GLU A 3 0.03 7.57 8.20
N ARG A 4 1.27 7.28 7.79
CA ARG A 4 1.80 7.53 6.44
C ARG A 4 1.29 6.55 5.38
N LEU A 5 1.00 5.31 5.80
CA LEU A 5 0.50 4.25 4.94
C LEU A 5 -0.96 3.96 5.32
N ARG A 6 -1.92 4.31 4.47
CA ARG A 6 -3.34 4.09 4.75
C ARG A 6 -3.89 2.95 3.91
N LEU A 7 -4.45 1.93 4.56
CA LEU A 7 -5.24 0.89 3.90
C LEU A 7 -6.64 1.45 3.65
N VAL A 8 -7.09 1.39 2.40
CA VAL A 8 -8.41 1.85 1.98
C VAL A 8 -9.14 0.68 1.32
N PRO A 9 -10.33 0.29 1.81
CA PRO A 9 -11.15 -0.70 1.14
C PRO A 9 -11.65 -0.14 -0.19
N LYS A 10 -11.63 -0.94 -1.25
CA LYS A 10 -12.09 -0.54 -2.57
C LYS A 10 -13.54 -0.95 -2.78
N VAL A 11 -14.36 -0.05 -3.31
CA VAL A 11 -15.73 -0.37 -3.75
C VAL A 11 -15.64 -1.36 -4.91
N GLY A 12 -16.17 -2.57 -4.72
CA GLY A 12 -16.10 -3.69 -5.67
C GLY A 12 -15.29 -4.91 -5.21
N GLY A 13 -14.74 -4.87 -3.99
CA GLY A 13 -13.95 -5.97 -3.41
C GLY A 13 -12.45 -5.68 -3.41
N GLY A 14 -11.78 -6.07 -2.32
CA GLY A 14 -10.35 -5.86 -2.11
C GLY A 14 -10.00 -4.57 -1.34
N SER A 15 -8.71 -4.38 -1.10
CA SER A 15 -8.15 -3.22 -0.40
C SER A 15 -6.97 -2.64 -1.17
N GLU A 16 -6.59 -1.39 -0.90
CA GLU A 16 -5.44 -0.73 -1.51
C GLU A 16 -4.70 0.11 -0.47
N PHE A 17 -3.37 0.04 -0.49
CA PHE A 17 -2.54 0.94 0.29
C PHE A 17 -2.33 2.24 -0.47
N ARG A 18 -2.44 3.35 0.25
CA ARG A 18 -2.12 4.68 -0.25
C ARG A 18 -0.99 5.25 0.60
N ILE A 19 0.07 5.70 -0.07
CA ILE A 19 1.23 6.35 0.54
C ILE A 19 1.55 7.60 -0.25
N LYS A 20 1.86 8.72 0.40
CA LYS A 20 2.29 9.93 -0.33
C LYS A 20 3.69 9.73 -0.89
N GLU A 21 4.00 10.40 -1.98
CA GLU A 21 5.32 10.35 -2.59
C GLU A 21 6.41 10.85 -1.64
N THR A 22 6.14 11.89 -0.85
CA THR A 22 7.05 12.41 0.17
C THR A 22 7.31 11.38 1.27
N ASP A 23 6.27 10.69 1.72
CA ASP A 23 6.39 9.64 2.73
C ASP A 23 7.15 8.44 2.19
N LEU A 24 6.89 8.04 0.93
CA LEU A 24 7.61 6.97 0.27
C LEU A 24 9.11 7.30 0.11
N ALA A 25 9.44 8.54 -0.24
CA ALA A 25 10.81 9.01 -0.37
C ALA A 25 11.54 9.06 0.99
N ASP A 26 10.84 9.42 2.07
CA ASP A 26 11.39 9.43 3.44
C ASP A 26 11.54 8.01 4.03
N MET A 27 10.54 7.15 3.83
CA MET A 27 10.56 5.77 4.33
C MET A 27 11.56 4.90 3.58
N GLY A 28 11.60 5.04 2.25
CA GLY A 28 12.29 4.13 1.36
C GLY A 28 11.56 2.77 1.19
N PRO A 29 12.01 1.97 0.22
CA PRO A 29 11.35 0.70 -0.13
C PRO A 29 11.43 -0.36 0.97
N GLU A 30 12.54 -0.44 1.72
CA GLU A 30 12.74 -1.43 2.78
C GLU A 30 11.76 -1.24 3.95
N LYS A 31 11.60 0.01 4.36
CA LYS A 31 10.77 0.38 5.50
C LYS A 31 9.29 0.29 5.14
N LEU A 32 8.93 0.61 3.89
CA LEU A 32 7.60 0.31 3.34
C LEU A 32 7.29 -1.20 3.39
N ALA A 33 8.23 -2.05 2.98
CA ALA A 33 8.06 -3.50 3.04
C ALA A 33 7.89 -4.00 4.49
N ALA A 34 8.66 -3.45 5.43
CA ALA A 34 8.52 -3.77 6.86
C ALA A 34 7.14 -3.36 7.42
N GLU A 35 6.62 -2.19 7.05
CA GLU A 35 5.29 -1.73 7.46
C GLU A 35 4.17 -2.61 6.89
N LEU A 36 4.32 -3.06 5.64
CA LEU A 36 3.38 -3.98 5.00
C LEU A 36 3.41 -5.36 5.68
N ALA A 37 4.60 -5.88 5.96
CA ALA A 37 4.80 -7.13 6.68
C ALA A 37 4.27 -7.07 8.12
N ALA A 38 4.50 -5.95 8.83
CA ALA A 38 3.96 -5.71 10.18
C ALA A 38 2.42 -5.69 10.19
N ARG A 39 1.80 -5.37 9.06
CA ARG A 39 0.35 -5.43 8.84
C ARG A 39 -0.15 -6.78 8.36
N GLY A 40 0.73 -7.76 8.20
CA GLY A 40 0.41 -9.11 7.74
C GLY A 40 0.18 -9.22 6.23
N PHE A 41 0.76 -8.32 5.43
CA PHE A 41 0.76 -8.40 3.97
C PHE A 41 2.14 -8.78 3.46
N SER A 42 2.21 -9.86 2.68
CA SER A 42 3.42 -10.27 1.99
C SER A 42 3.54 -9.55 0.64
N PRO A 43 4.74 -9.38 0.08
CA PRO A 43 4.93 -8.76 -1.23
C PRO A 43 4.18 -9.48 -2.36
N GLU A 44 3.88 -10.78 -2.21
CA GLU A 44 3.05 -11.56 -3.13
C GLU A 44 1.56 -11.18 -3.09
N ASP A 45 1.05 -10.72 -1.94
CA ASP A 45 -0.31 -10.22 -1.79
C ASP A 45 -0.49 -8.84 -2.42
N LEU A 46 0.60 -8.20 -2.84
CA LEU A 46 0.58 -6.84 -3.36
C LEU A 46 0.63 -6.85 -4.88
N GLY A 47 -0.25 -6.07 -5.49
CA GLY A 47 -0.23 -5.80 -6.91
C GLY A 47 0.79 -4.73 -7.29
N PRO A 48 0.93 -4.45 -8.60
CA PRO A 48 1.85 -3.44 -9.09
C PRO A 48 1.49 -2.06 -8.53
N ALA A 49 2.47 -1.39 -7.93
CA ALA A 49 2.33 -0.03 -7.44
C ALA A 49 2.02 0.93 -8.59
N LYS A 50 0.97 1.74 -8.43
CA LYS A 50 0.51 2.73 -9.40
C LYS A 50 0.77 4.14 -8.88
N PRO A 51 1.61 4.94 -9.55
CA PRO A 51 1.75 6.35 -9.20
C PRO A 51 0.47 7.11 -9.54
N GLN A 52 0.03 7.97 -8.62
CA GLN A 52 -1.01 8.99 -8.83
C GLN A 52 -0.37 10.39 -8.73
N PRO A 53 0.21 10.90 -9.84
CA PRO A 53 0.90 12.20 -9.83
C PRO A 53 -0.02 13.36 -9.44
N HIS A 54 -1.30 13.30 -9.83
CA HIS A 54 -2.30 14.33 -9.50
C HIS A 54 -2.56 14.48 -7.99
N LYS A 55 -2.28 13.45 -7.19
CA LYS A 55 -2.39 13.47 -5.72
C LYS A 55 -1.03 13.36 -5.02
N LYS A 56 0.08 13.34 -5.78
CA LYS A 56 1.44 13.11 -5.27
C LYS A 56 1.49 11.90 -4.33
N GLN A 57 0.87 10.80 -4.75
CA GLN A 57 0.77 9.58 -3.94
C GLN A 57 0.96 8.33 -4.81
N TRP A 58 1.31 7.23 -4.19
CA TRP A 58 1.38 5.90 -4.77
C TRP A 58 0.26 5.04 -4.22
N ILE A 59 -0.35 4.25 -5.09
CA ILE A 59 -1.39 3.29 -4.73
C ILE A 59 -0.86 1.89 -4.98
N ILE A 60 -0.88 1.06 -3.95
CA ILE A 60 -0.49 -0.35 -4.03
C ILE A 60 -1.75 -1.17 -3.81
N PRO A 61 -2.38 -1.70 -4.87
CA PRO A 61 -3.55 -2.56 -4.71
C PRO A 61 -3.15 -3.84 -3.97
N VAL A 62 -3.97 -4.26 -3.01
CA VAL A 62 -3.82 -5.52 -2.30
C VAL A 62 -4.67 -6.55 -3.03
N ARG A 63 -4.01 -7.60 -3.51
CA ARG A 63 -4.63 -8.75 -4.18
C ARG A 63 -5.17 -9.79 -3.23
N LYS A 64 -4.80 -9.76 -1.93
CA LYS A 64 -5.11 -10.81 -0.95
C LYS A 64 -6.47 -11.43 -1.27
N GLY A 65 -6.36 -12.65 -1.79
CA GLY A 65 -7.46 -13.37 -2.40
C GLY A 65 -8.57 -13.51 -1.38
N GLY A 66 -9.77 -13.11 -1.78
CA GLY A 66 -10.96 -13.71 -1.19
C GLY A 66 -10.95 -15.18 -1.59
N ASP A 67 -10.24 -15.99 -0.80
CA ASP A 67 -10.58 -17.39 -0.60
C ASP A 67 -11.25 -17.42 0.78
N GLU A 68 -12.51 -16.99 0.79
CA GLU A 68 -13.51 -17.34 1.81
C GLU A 68 -14.86 -17.51 1.10
#